data_AF-A0A2G9T5S6-F1
#
_entry.id   AF-A0A2G9T5S6-F1
#
_cell.length_a   1.000
_cell.length_b   1.000
_cell.length_c   1.000
_cell.angle_alpha   90.00
_cell.angle_beta   90.00
_cell.angle_gamma   90.00
#
_symmetry.space_group_name_H-M   'P 1'
#
loop_
_entity.id
_entity.type
_entity.pdbx_description
1 polymer ?
#
loop_
_entity_poly.entity_id
_entity_poly.type
_entity_poly.pdbx_seq_one_letter_code
_entity_poly.pdbx_strand_id
1 'polypeptide(L)'
;MGLKIVDEGYGRTPELRKDAFWDDEWVPLYSEESAWEKKYTQHEGSLSHIKLDRSISQIRMVPLQRSHPSDSVLRRRFSSAVERIVPVKK
;
A
#
# COMPACT_ATOMS: atom_id res chain seq x y z
N MET A 1 24.09 20.91 14.43
CA MET A 1 23.09 21.12 13.36
C MET A 1 22.23 22.35 13.61
N GLY A 2 21.58 22.50 14.77
CA GLY A 2 20.70 23.65 15.06
C GLY A 2 21.32 25.03 14.82
N LEU A 3 22.56 25.27 15.27
CA LEU A 3 23.23 26.57 15.09
C LEU A 3 23.50 26.93 13.62
N LYS A 4 23.86 25.96 12.78
CA LYS A 4 24.10 26.21 11.35
C LYS A 4 22.82 26.53 10.59
N ILE A 5 21.69 25.94 11.00
CA ILE A 5 20.39 26.17 10.37
C ILE A 5 19.93 27.63 10.59
N VAL A 6 20.15 28.17 11.79
CA VAL A 6 19.72 29.54 12.14
C VAL A 6 20.72 30.62 11.76
N ASP A 7 21.98 30.26 11.52
CA ASP A 7 23.02 31.18 11.08
C ASP A 7 23.16 31.15 9.55
N GLU A 8 23.79 30.11 9.01
CA GLU A 8 24.03 29.96 7.57
C GLU A 8 22.75 29.72 6.76
N GLY A 9 21.76 29.03 7.34
CA GLY A 9 20.53 28.62 6.66
C GLY A 9 19.38 29.63 6.72
N TYR A 10 19.48 30.69 7.50
CA TYR A 10 18.38 31.65 7.66
C TYR A 10 18.17 32.47 6.38
N GLY A 11 16.95 32.45 5.84
CA GLY A 11 16.59 33.17 4.63
C GLY A 11 17.26 32.65 3.34
N ARG A 12 18.00 31.54 3.41
CA ARG A 12 18.64 30.90 2.24
C ARG A 12 17.80 29.74 1.73
N THR A 13 16.67 30.06 1.11
CA THR A 13 15.88 29.06 0.38
C THR A 13 16.57 28.80 -0.97
N PRO A 14 16.80 27.53 -1.36
CA PRO A 14 17.31 27.22 -2.70
C PRO A 14 16.34 27.72 -3.77
N GLU A 15 16.88 28.02 -4.95
CA GLU A 15 16.07 28.49 -6.07
C GLU A 15 15.02 27.45 -6.46
N LEU A 16 13.79 27.91 -6.69
CA LEU A 16 12.72 27.04 -7.17
C LEU A 16 12.97 26.71 -8.64
N ARG A 17 13.21 25.44 -8.94
CA ARG A 17 13.39 24.92 -10.29
C ARG A 17 12.52 23.69 -10.47
N LYS A 18 12.11 23.43 -11.71
CA LYS A 18 11.46 22.17 -12.07
C LYS A 18 12.45 21.04 -11.84
N ASP A 19 12.03 20.01 -11.13
CA ASP A 19 12.83 18.81 -10.94
C ASP A 19 12.78 17.90 -12.18
N ALA A 20 13.58 16.85 -12.17
CA ALA A 20 13.70 15.89 -13.27
C ALA A 20 12.43 15.04 -13.50
N PHE A 21 11.44 15.12 -12.61
CA PHE A 21 10.18 14.39 -12.63
C PHE A 21 8.98 15.35 -12.70
N TRP A 22 9.20 16.59 -13.13
CA TRP A 22 8.16 17.60 -13.24
C TRP A 22 7.10 17.26 -14.30
N ASP A 23 7.40 16.35 -15.22
CA ASP A 23 6.47 15.87 -16.25
C ASP A 23 5.55 14.76 -15.70
N ASP A 24 4.36 14.60 -16.30
CA ASP A 24 3.30 13.71 -15.80
C ASP A 24 3.66 12.21 -15.87
N GLU A 25 4.59 11.85 -16.76
CA GLU A 25 5.07 10.47 -16.93
C GLU A 25 6.46 10.33 -16.30
N TRP A 26 6.50 9.75 -15.11
CA TRP A 26 7.76 9.44 -14.43
C TRP A 26 7.85 7.94 -14.14
N VAL A 27 9.05 7.40 -14.30
CA VAL A 27 9.37 6.01 -13.99
C VAL A 27 10.43 6.00 -12.89
N PRO A 28 10.17 5.36 -11.73
CA PRO A 28 11.18 5.23 -10.70
C PRO A 28 12.39 4.45 -11.25
N LEU A 29 13.57 5.05 -11.10
CA LEU A 29 14.83 4.41 -11.46
C LEU A 29 15.32 3.59 -10.28
N TYR A 30 15.65 2.33 -10.54
CA TYR A 30 16.24 1.43 -9.55
C TYR A 30 17.69 1.13 -9.95
N SER A 31 18.57 1.00 -8.95
CA SER A 31 19.92 0.48 -9.17
C SER A 31 19.85 -0.98 -9.61
N GLU A 32 20.95 -1.52 -10.16
CA GLU A 32 21.01 -2.94 -10.54
C GLU A 32 20.69 -3.87 -9.36
N GLU A 33 21.14 -3.54 -8.15
CA GLU A 33 20.88 -4.31 -6.94
C GLU A 33 19.39 -4.27 -6.52
N SER A 34 18.74 -3.11 -6.64
CA SER A 34 17.35 -2.90 -6.26
C SER A 34 16.35 -3.24 -7.36
N ALA A 35 16.78 -3.35 -8.62
CA ALA A 35 15.92 -3.71 -9.75
C ALA A 35 15.38 -5.15 -9.67
N TRP A 36 16.06 -6.02 -8.92
CA TRP A 36 15.63 -7.41 -8.69
C TRP A 36 14.53 -7.55 -7.65
N GLU A 37 14.18 -6.48 -6.92
CA GLU A 37 12.98 -6.44 -6.09
C GLU A 37 11.78 -6.52 -7.02
N LYS A 38 11.39 -7.78 -7.27
CA LYS A 38 10.36 -8.22 -8.20
C LYS A 38 9.19 -7.26 -8.16
N LYS A 39 8.97 -6.60 -9.30
CA LYS A 39 7.77 -5.88 -9.71
C LYS A 39 6.95 -5.41 -8.51
N TYR A 40 7.06 -4.13 -8.19
CA TYR A 40 6.01 -3.39 -7.49
C TYR A 40 4.71 -3.48 -8.31
N THR A 41 4.10 -4.67 -8.37
CA THR A 41 2.66 -4.79 -8.55
C THR A 41 2.12 -4.05 -7.35
N GLN A 42 1.62 -2.84 -7.61
CA GLN A 42 0.82 -2.14 -6.63
C GLN A 42 -0.14 -3.18 -6.04
N HIS A 43 -0.24 -3.23 -4.72
CA HIS A 43 -1.16 -4.17 -4.09
C HIS A 43 -2.58 -3.79 -4.49
N GLU A 44 -3.04 -4.33 -5.60
CA GLU A 44 -4.42 -4.30 -5.97
C GLU A 44 -5.15 -5.21 -4.98
N GLY A 45 -6.29 -4.76 -4.46
CA GLY A 45 -7.00 -5.49 -3.41
C GLY A 45 -7.24 -6.95 -3.79
N SER A 46 -7.50 -7.83 -2.82
CA SER A 46 -7.68 -9.28 -3.04
C SER A 46 -8.78 -9.63 -4.07
N LEU A 47 -9.62 -8.68 -4.44
CA LEU A 47 -10.74 -8.82 -5.38
C LEU A 47 -10.53 -8.08 -6.71
N SER A 48 -9.38 -7.43 -6.92
CA SER A 48 -9.08 -6.52 -8.04
C SER A 48 -9.28 -7.12 -9.44
N HIS A 49 -9.18 -8.43 -9.58
CA HIS A 49 -9.21 -9.11 -10.89
C HIS A 49 -10.37 -10.11 -11.03
N ILE A 50 -11.29 -10.16 -10.08
CA ILE A 50 -12.40 -11.13 -10.09
C ILE A 50 -13.59 -10.53 -10.83
N LYS A 51 -14.03 -11.19 -11.91
CA LYS A 51 -15.31 -10.88 -12.58
C LYS A 51 -16.43 -11.64 -11.87
N LEU A 52 -17.34 -10.93 -11.23
CA LEU A 52 -18.52 -11.53 -10.60
C LEU A 52 -19.66 -11.63 -11.62
N ASP A 53 -20.43 -12.70 -11.50
CA ASP A 53 -21.69 -12.81 -12.23
C ASP A 53 -22.71 -11.79 -11.69
N ARG A 54 -23.64 -11.34 -12.54
CA ARG A 54 -24.65 -10.32 -12.21
C ARG A 54 -25.58 -10.75 -11.07
N SER A 55 -25.64 -12.06 -10.79
CA SER A 55 -26.41 -12.66 -9.70
C SER A 55 -25.79 -12.46 -8.31
N ILE A 56 -24.50 -12.11 -8.23
CA ILE A 56 -23.76 -12.00 -6.97
C ILE A 56 -23.72 -10.55 -6.51
N SER A 57 -24.45 -10.24 -5.43
CA SER A 57 -24.54 -8.87 -4.90
C SER A 57 -23.48 -8.54 -3.85
N GLN A 58 -22.86 -9.54 -3.21
CA GLN A 58 -22.02 -9.34 -2.03
C GLN A 58 -20.89 -10.38 -1.94
N ILE A 59 -19.74 -9.95 -1.42
CA ILE A 59 -18.59 -10.80 -1.06
C ILE A 59 -18.29 -10.60 0.42
N ARG A 60 -18.08 -11.70 1.14
CA ARG A 60 -17.71 -11.68 2.56
C ARG A 60 -16.39 -12.39 2.78
N MET A 61 -15.48 -11.75 3.50
CA MET A 61 -14.28 -12.43 4.01
C MET A 61 -14.68 -13.33 5.18
N VAL A 62 -14.32 -14.61 5.09
CA VAL A 62 -14.53 -15.58 6.16
C VAL A 62 -13.18 -16.04 6.73
N PRO A 63 -13.08 -16.29 8.05
CA PRO A 63 -11.88 -16.85 8.64
C PRO A 63 -11.54 -18.21 8.00
N LEU A 64 -10.26 -18.42 7.67
CA LEU A 64 -9.78 -19.71 7.19
C LEU A 64 -9.86 -20.74 8.32
N GLN A 65 -10.67 -21.79 8.16
CA GLN A 65 -10.67 -22.91 9.11
C GLN A 65 -9.44 -23.76 8.86
N ARG A 66 -8.45 -23.65 9.76
CA ARG A 66 -7.22 -24.44 9.71
C ARG A 66 -7.45 -25.78 10.40
N SER A 67 -7.22 -26.88 9.68
CA SER A 67 -7.26 -28.26 10.22
C SER A 67 -5.98 -28.66 10.96
N HIS A 68 -4.96 -27.79 11.03
CA HIS A 68 -3.68 -28.10 11.68
C HIS A 68 -3.50 -27.39 13.04
N PRO A 69 -3.02 -28.11 14.07
CA PRO A 69 -2.99 -27.63 15.46
C PRO A 69 -1.93 -26.56 15.78
N SER A 70 -1.03 -26.21 14.85
CA SER A 70 0.09 -25.27 15.10
C SER A 70 -0.30 -23.79 15.08
N ASP A 71 -1.53 -23.45 14.72
CA ASP A 71 -1.94 -22.06 14.45
C ASP A 71 -2.83 -21.42 15.53
N SER A 72 -2.93 -22.07 16.69
CA SER A 72 -3.78 -21.66 17.82
C SER A 72 -3.39 -20.32 18.47
N VAL A 73 -2.20 -19.78 18.18
CA VAL A 73 -1.67 -18.56 18.85
C VAL A 73 -2.29 -17.25 18.30
N LEU A 74 -2.80 -17.23 17.07
CA LEU A 74 -3.35 -16.01 16.47
C LEU A 74 -4.82 -15.72 16.85
N ARG A 75 -5.49 -16.63 17.56
CA ARG A 75 -6.94 -16.55 17.79
C ARG A 75 -7.39 -15.52 18.84
N ARG A 76 -6.48 -14.92 19.62
CA ARG A 76 -6.87 -14.10 20.80
C ARG A 76 -7.07 -12.59 20.53
N ARG A 77 -6.81 -12.04 19.34
CA ARG A 77 -6.77 -10.56 19.18
C ARG A 77 -7.79 -9.88 18.25
N PHE A 78 -8.76 -10.59 17.68
CA PHE A 78 -9.72 -9.96 16.74
C PHE A 78 -11.20 -10.21 17.05
N SER A 79 -11.58 -10.31 18.32
CA SER A 79 -12.99 -10.47 18.73
C SER A 79 -13.85 -9.19 18.62
N SER A 80 -13.39 -8.16 17.90
CA SER A 80 -14.17 -6.94 17.63
C SER A 80 -14.09 -6.50 16.16
N ALA A 81 -13.91 -7.44 15.22
CA ALA A 81 -14.01 -7.13 13.80
C ALA A 81 -15.46 -6.79 13.44
N VAL A 82 -15.78 -5.49 13.44
CA VAL A 82 -16.99 -4.95 12.81
C VAL A 82 -17.02 -5.49 11.38
N GLU A 83 -18.11 -6.19 11.03
CA GLU A 83 -18.32 -6.73 9.70
C GLU A 83 -18.36 -5.58 8.68
N ARG A 84 -17.24 -5.32 8.01
CA ARG A 84 -17.20 -4.38 6.90
C ARG A 84 -17.66 -5.10 5.63
N ILE A 85 -18.96 -5.00 5.37
CA ILE A 85 -19.54 -5.34 4.08
C ILE A 85 -19.14 -4.24 3.10
N VAL A 86 -18.38 -4.59 2.06
CA VAL A 86 -17.99 -3.64 1.01
C VAL A 86 -18.96 -3.81 -0.17
N PRO A 87 -19.70 -2.76 -0.57
CA PRO A 87 -20.54 -2.82 -1.75
C PRO A 87 -19.66 -2.91 -3.01
N VAL A 88 -20.00 -3.82 -3.91
CA VAL A 88 -19.36 -3.91 -5.22
C VAL A 88 -19.89 -2.77 -6.10
N LYS A 89 -19.01 -1.88 -6.58
CA LYS A 89 -19.38 -0.86 -7.57
C LYS A 89 -19.58 -1.54 -8.92
N LYS A 90 -20.72 -1.25 -9.57
CA LYS A 90 -21.07 -1.72 -10.91
C LYS A 90 -20.27 -1.01 -11.99
#